data_AF-A0AAE0FG94-F1
#
_entry.id   AF-A0AAE0FG94-F1
#
_cell.length_a   1.000
_cell.length_b   1.000
_cell.length_c   1.000
_cell.angle_alpha   90.00
_cell.angle_beta   90.00
_cell.angle_gamma   90.00
#
_symmetry.space_group_name_H-M   'P 1'
#
loop_
_entity.id
_entity.type
_entity.pdbx_description
1 polymer ?
#
loop_
_entity_poly.entity_id
_entity_poly.type
_entity_poly.pdbx_seq_one_letter_code
_entity_poly.pdbx_strand_id
1 'polypeptide(L)'
;LREQSQLPSKQEAEFLEEMGYKDEVEKADDARMGTAFLVLSTLAYVLSAMFLAIVCDQLAVVFDFFGAICGSFEVLIAPALFWMVLGPNPVQSRKVLGTLIVVLGLVVMVGGLYSTIKTEL
;
A
#
# COMPACT_ATOMS: atom_id res chain seq x y z
N LEU A 1 -57.17 -5.97 -0.34
CA LEU A 1 -57.51 -6.12 1.10
C LEU A 1 -56.21 -5.92 1.88
N ARG A 2 -56.07 -4.70 2.41
CA ARG A 2 -55.15 -4.22 3.47
C ARG A 2 -53.76 -4.87 3.55
N GLU A 3 -52.78 -4.14 3.00
CA GLU A 3 -51.47 -3.98 3.62
C GLU A 3 -51.65 -3.75 5.12
N GLN A 4 -51.35 -4.75 5.94
CA GLN A 4 -51.07 -4.52 7.35
C GLN A 4 -49.61 -4.12 7.44
N SER A 5 -49.37 -2.81 7.49
CA SER A 5 -48.14 -2.27 8.06
C SER A 5 -48.15 -2.60 9.56
N GLN A 6 -47.60 -3.77 9.91
CA GLN A 6 -47.17 -4.01 11.28
C GLN A 6 -46.02 -3.05 11.54
N LEU A 7 -46.34 -1.94 12.19
CA LEU A 7 -45.35 -1.07 12.80
C LEU A 7 -44.50 -1.94 13.75
N PRO A 8 -43.16 -1.89 13.63
CA PRO A 8 -42.28 -2.66 14.48
C PRO A 8 -42.58 -2.35 15.94
N SER A 9 -42.53 -3.38 16.79
CA SER A 9 -42.76 -3.21 18.22
C SER A 9 -41.77 -2.16 18.77
N LYS A 10 -42.17 -1.34 19.75
CA LYS A 10 -41.31 -0.25 20.27
C LYS A 10 -39.91 -0.73 20.67
N GLN A 11 -39.78 -1.96 21.18
CA GLN A 11 -38.49 -2.58 21.50
C GLN A 11 -37.62 -2.85 20.27
N GLU A 12 -38.23 -3.21 19.14
CA GLU A 12 -37.53 -3.51 17.90
C GLU A 12 -37.06 -2.22 17.20
N ALA A 13 -37.84 -1.13 17.33
CA ALA A 13 -37.41 0.19 16.90
C ALA A 13 -36.25 0.74 17.73
N GLU A 14 -36.30 0.61 19.07
CA GLU A 14 -35.20 1.00 19.95
C GLU A 14 -33.93 0.18 19.68
N PHE A 15 -34.06 -1.12 19.41
CA PHE A 15 -32.93 -1.99 19.08
C PHE A 15 -32.28 -1.63 17.72
N LEU A 16 -33.09 -1.30 16.71
CA LEU A 16 -32.59 -0.84 15.40
C LEU A 16 -31.92 0.54 15.48
N GLU A 17 -32.43 1.44 16.33
CA GLU A 17 -31.82 2.74 16.57
C GLU A 17 -30.49 2.61 17.33
N GLU A 18 -30.42 1.69 18.31
CA GLU A 18 -29.18 1.42 19.07
C GLU A 18 -28.10 0.73 18.20
N MET A 19 -28.50 -0.18 17.31
CA MET A 19 -27.57 -0.79 16.33
C MET A 19 -27.10 0.23 15.28
N GLY A 20 -28.00 1.05 14.74
CA GLY A 20 -27.64 2.12 13.80
C GLY A 20 -26.67 3.14 14.42
N TYR A 21 -26.89 3.51 15.67
CA TYR A 21 -26.01 4.41 16.41
C TYR A 21 -24.62 3.79 16.67
N LYS A 22 -24.54 2.49 16.99
CA LYS A 22 -23.26 1.79 17.15
C LYS A 22 -22.47 1.72 15.85
N ASP A 23 -23.12 1.42 14.73
CA ASP A 23 -22.50 1.39 13.41
C ASP A 23 -21.95 2.76 12.97
N GLU A 24 -22.66 3.85 13.29
CA GLU A 24 -22.18 5.21 12.97
C GLU A 24 -21.00 5.64 13.85
N VAL A 25 -21.01 5.26 15.13
CA VAL A 25 -19.89 5.52 16.05
C VAL A 25 -18.66 4.70 15.65
N GLU A 26 -18.81 3.42 15.29
CA GLU A 26 -17.71 2.55 14.86
C GLU A 26 -17.08 3.03 13.56
N LYS A 27 -17.89 3.43 12.56
CA LYS A 27 -17.38 4.05 11.32
C LYS A 27 -16.67 5.38 11.55
N ALA A 28 -17.15 6.19 12.50
CA ALA A 28 -16.49 7.44 12.85
C ALA A 28 -15.15 7.20 13.57
N ASP A 29 -15.06 6.13 14.36
CA ASP A 29 -13.83 5.75 15.08
C ASP A 29 -12.78 5.15 14.14
N ASP A 30 -13.19 4.31 13.19
CA ASP A 30 -12.32 3.80 12.11
C ASP A 30 -11.79 4.93 11.22
N ALA A 31 -12.64 5.91 10.87
CA ALA A 31 -12.22 7.08 10.12
C ALA A 31 -11.22 7.94 10.92
N ARG A 32 -11.41 8.08 12.24
CA ARG A 32 -10.47 8.80 13.12
C ARG A 32 -9.15 8.06 13.26
N MET A 33 -9.16 6.74 13.43
CA MET A 33 -7.95 5.92 13.48
C MET A 33 -7.20 5.95 12.15
N GLY A 34 -7.90 5.88 11.02
CA GLY A 34 -7.31 6.02 9.68
C GLY A 34 -6.66 7.39 9.47
N THR A 35 -7.32 8.46 9.91
CA THR A 35 -6.77 9.83 9.80
C THR A 35 -5.58 10.03 10.73
N ALA A 36 -5.64 9.54 11.96
CA ALA A 36 -4.53 9.62 12.92
C ALA A 36 -3.31 8.84 12.42
N PHE A 37 -3.49 7.64 11.88
CA PHE A 37 -2.42 6.86 11.26
C PHE A 37 -1.80 7.58 10.05
N LEU A 38 -2.63 8.22 9.22
CA LEU A 38 -2.17 8.99 8.07
C LEU A 38 -1.37 10.22 8.48
N VAL A 39 -1.79 10.92 9.54
CA VAL A 39 -1.03 12.04 10.12
C VAL A 39 0.29 11.54 10.70
N LEU A 40 0.29 10.46 11.48
CA LEU A 40 1.51 9.91 12.11
C LEU A 40 2.53 9.42 11.07
N SER A 41 2.07 8.74 10.03
CA SER A 41 2.91 8.27 8.92
C SER A 41 3.47 9.44 8.11
N THR A 42 2.66 10.46 7.82
CA THR A 42 3.12 11.69 7.14
C THR A 42 4.19 12.40 7.97
N LEU A 43 3.97 12.52 9.29
CA LEU A 43 4.90 13.19 10.19
C LEU A 43 6.22 12.42 10.31
N ALA A 44 6.17 11.10 10.38
CA ALA A 44 7.35 10.24 10.31
C ALA A 44 8.11 10.42 8.99
N TYR A 45 7.39 10.52 7.86
CA TYR A 45 7.99 10.76 6.55
C TYR A 45 8.73 12.10 6.50
N VAL A 46 8.10 13.18 6.96
CA VAL A 46 8.71 14.52 7.00
C VAL A 46 9.94 14.54 7.89
N LEU A 47 9.87 13.95 9.10
CA LEU A 47 11.01 13.86 10.01
C LEU A 47 12.15 13.03 9.41
N SER A 48 11.83 11.92 8.75
CA SER A 48 12.83 11.09 8.07
C SER A 48 13.50 11.85 6.92
N ALA A 49 12.74 12.61 6.13
CA ALA A 49 13.29 13.42 5.03
C ALA A 49 14.17 14.56 5.55
N MET A 50 13.76 15.22 6.65
CA MET A 50 14.57 16.25 7.30
C MET A 50 15.87 15.68 7.86
N PHE A 51 15.81 14.54 8.55
CA PHE A 51 17.00 13.86 9.06
C PHE A 51 17.96 13.47 7.93
N LEU A 52 17.41 12.94 6.84
CA LEU A 52 18.17 12.54 5.66
C LEU A 52 18.84 13.74 4.97
N ALA A 53 18.17 14.90 4.93
CA ALA A 53 18.75 16.15 4.42
C ALA A 53 19.87 16.74 5.29
N ILE A 54 19.91 16.40 6.59
CA ILE A 54 20.98 16.84 7.50
C ILE A 54 22.19 15.91 7.41
N VAL A 55 21.96 14.61 7.21
CA VAL A 55 23.02 13.58 7.23
C VAL A 55 23.66 13.37 5.86
N CYS A 56 22.90 13.55 4.78
CA CYS A 56 23.38 13.32 3.41
C CYS A 56 23.55 14.65 2.68
N ASP A 57 24.79 15.03 2.39
CA ASP A 57 25.11 16.21 1.56
C ASP A 57 24.68 16.03 0.09
N GLN A 58 24.53 14.78 -0.36
CA GLN A 58 24.06 14.44 -1.71
C GLN A 58 22.71 13.71 -1.69
N LEU A 59 21.63 14.49 -1.50
CA LEU A 59 20.26 13.97 -1.58
C LEU A 59 19.92 13.31 -2.93
N ALA A 60 20.54 13.75 -4.02
CA ALA A 60 20.34 13.19 -5.36
C ALA A 60 20.68 11.69 -5.40
N VAL A 61 21.79 11.29 -4.78
CA VAL A 61 22.24 9.88 -4.73
C VAL A 61 21.27 9.03 -3.95
N VAL A 62 20.71 9.56 -2.85
CA VAL A 62 19.72 8.85 -2.05
C VAL A 62 18.40 8.71 -2.82
N PHE A 63 17.95 9.76 -3.52
CA PHE A 63 16.75 9.68 -4.35
C PHE A 63 16.93 8.74 -5.54
N ASP A 64 18.10 8.70 -6.17
CA ASP A 64 18.40 7.73 -7.23
C ASP A 64 18.41 6.30 -6.69
N PHE A 65 18.94 6.09 -5.48
CA PHE A 65 18.93 4.79 -4.81
C PHE A 65 17.51 4.31 -4.50
N PHE A 66 16.69 5.14 -3.85
CA PHE A 66 15.30 4.79 -3.56
C PHE A 66 14.45 4.69 -4.83
N GLY A 67 14.71 5.55 -5.82
CA GLY A 67 14.04 5.53 -7.12
C GLY A 67 14.34 4.25 -7.90
N ALA A 68 15.59 3.78 -7.89
CA ALA A 68 15.97 2.50 -8.50
C ALA A 68 15.29 1.30 -7.81
N ILE A 69 15.20 1.31 -6.47
CA ILE A 69 14.54 0.24 -5.70
C ILE A 69 13.03 0.26 -5.94
N CYS A 70 12.37 1.39 -5.69
CA CYS A 70 10.91 1.51 -5.85
C CYS A 70 10.49 1.31 -7.30
N GLY A 71 11.20 1.90 -8.27
CA GLY A 71 10.91 1.74 -9.69
C GLY A 71 11.04 0.28 -10.13
N SER A 72 12.11 -0.41 -9.73
CA SER A 72 12.28 -1.84 -10.05
C SER A 72 11.20 -2.70 -9.40
N PHE A 73 10.82 -2.38 -8.16
CA PHE A 73 9.80 -3.12 -7.44
C PHE A 73 8.40 -2.91 -8.03
N GLU A 74 7.95 -1.66 -8.19
CA GLU A 74 6.59 -1.35 -8.66
C GLU A 74 6.38 -1.64 -10.14
N VAL A 75 7.39 -1.45 -10.99
CA VAL A 75 7.24 -1.59 -12.44
C VAL A 75 7.46 -3.04 -12.90
N LEU A 76 8.38 -3.76 -12.27
CA LEU A 76 8.78 -5.09 -12.73
C LEU A 76 8.38 -6.20 -11.76
N ILE A 77 8.80 -6.10 -10.50
CA ILE A 77 8.67 -7.21 -9.53
C ILE A 77 7.22 -7.40 -9.09
N ALA A 78 6.54 -6.33 -8.66
CA ALA A 78 5.17 -6.40 -8.16
C ALA A 78 4.16 -6.87 -9.24
N PRO A 79 4.19 -6.36 -10.49
CA PRO A 79 3.32 -6.86 -11.55
C PRO A 79 3.64 -8.31 -11.91
N ALA A 80 4.91 -8.71 -11.91
CA ALA A 80 5.30 -10.08 -12.17
C ALA A 80 4.86 -11.04 -11.06
N LEU A 81 4.99 -10.65 -9.79
CA LEU A 81 4.48 -11.42 -8.65
C LEU A 81 2.95 -11.50 -8.65
N PHE A 82 2.27 -10.37 -8.87
CA PHE A 82 0.82 -10.33 -8.98
C PHE A 82 0.35 -11.23 -10.13
N TRP A 83 1.01 -11.13 -11.28
CA TRP A 83 0.73 -12.00 -12.41
C TRP A 83 1.04 -13.45 -12.05
N MET A 84 2.09 -13.79 -11.32
CA MET A 84 2.38 -15.18 -10.91
C MET A 84 1.37 -15.75 -9.90
N VAL A 85 0.80 -14.93 -9.01
CA VAL A 85 -0.13 -15.38 -7.96
C VAL A 85 -1.58 -15.38 -8.44
N LEU A 86 -2.05 -14.32 -9.09
CA LEU A 86 -3.49 -14.08 -9.36
C LEU A 86 -3.93 -14.25 -10.82
N GLY A 87 -3.00 -14.42 -11.75
CA GLY A 87 -3.34 -14.66 -13.16
C GLY A 87 -4.11 -15.98 -13.44
N PRO A 88 -4.79 -16.08 -14.60
CA PRO A 88 -5.60 -17.24 -14.98
C PRO A 88 -4.75 -18.48 -15.35
N ASN A 89 -5.14 -19.65 -14.80
CA ASN A 89 -4.70 -21.05 -14.98
C ASN A 89 -3.19 -21.39 -15.19
N PRO A 90 -2.71 -22.58 -14.74
CA PRO A 90 -1.29 -22.83 -14.49
C PRO A 90 -0.56 -23.31 -15.75
N VAL A 91 -0.27 -22.39 -16.66
CA VAL A 91 0.70 -22.67 -17.74
C VAL A 91 2.10 -22.61 -17.13
N GLN A 92 2.89 -23.69 -17.19
CA GLN A 92 4.27 -23.71 -16.66
C GLN A 92 5.12 -22.55 -17.22
N SER A 93 4.85 -22.11 -18.44
CA SER A 93 5.49 -20.97 -19.09
C SER A 93 5.33 -19.66 -18.30
N ARG A 94 4.25 -19.48 -17.52
CA ARG A 94 4.03 -18.28 -16.71
C ARG A 94 4.97 -18.19 -15.51
N LYS A 95 5.30 -19.31 -14.88
CA LYS A 95 6.27 -19.33 -13.77
C LYS A 95 7.67 -19.00 -14.27
N VAL A 96 8.03 -19.56 -15.43
CA VAL A 96 9.33 -19.29 -16.06
C VAL A 96 9.44 -17.83 -16.48
N LEU A 97 8.44 -17.30 -17.21
CA LEU A 97 8.44 -15.92 -17.68
C LEU A 97 8.35 -14.91 -16.54
N GLY A 98 7.48 -15.16 -15.55
CA GLY A 98 7.38 -14.32 -14.37
C GLY A 98 8.67 -14.28 -13.56
N THR A 99 9.33 -15.43 -13.38
CA THR A 99 10.62 -15.49 -12.68
C THR A 99 11.70 -14.75 -13.47
N LEU A 100 11.71 -14.85 -14.80
CA LEU A 100 12.60 -14.09 -15.68
C LEU A 100 12.41 -12.57 -15.50
N ILE A 101 11.17 -12.09 -15.43
CA ILE A 101 10.87 -10.66 -15.21
C ILE A 101 11.33 -10.22 -13.82
N VAL A 102 11.15 -11.05 -12.78
CA VAL A 102 11.65 -10.76 -11.43
C VAL A 102 13.18 -10.69 -11.42
N VAL A 103 13.86 -11.63 -12.08
CA VAL A 103 15.33 -11.62 -12.19
C VAL A 103 15.81 -10.37 -12.94
N LEU A 104 15.13 -9.98 -14.02
CA LEU A 104 15.42 -8.71 -14.71
C LEU A 104 15.23 -7.50 -13.80
N GLY A 105 14.16 -7.45 -13.02
CA GLY A 105 13.93 -6.39 -12.03
C GLY A 105 15.04 -6.34 -10.98
N LEU A 106 15.50 -7.49 -10.50
CA LEU A 106 16.63 -7.56 -9.56
C LEU A 106 17.94 -7.11 -10.21
N VAL A 107 18.20 -7.46 -11.46
CA VAL A 107 19.40 -7.01 -12.19
C VAL A 107 19.37 -5.50 -12.40
N VAL A 108 18.22 -4.92 -12.77
CA VAL A 108 18.05 -3.46 -12.89
C VAL A 108 18.25 -2.79 -11.53
N MET A 109 17.71 -3.36 -10.45
CA MET A 109 17.90 -2.85 -9.10
C MET A 109 19.38 -2.85 -8.69
N VAL A 110 20.07 -3.99 -8.83
CA VAL A 110 21.50 -4.12 -8.48
C VAL A 110 22.38 -3.26 -9.39
N GLY A 111 22.07 -3.18 -10.69
CA GLY A 111 22.78 -2.33 -11.65
C GLY A 111 22.60 -0.84 -11.35
N GLY A 112 21.39 -0.42 -10.99
CA GLY A 112 21.08 0.93 -10.52
C GLY A 112 21.88 1.26 -9.26
N LEU A 113 21.81 0.39 -8.24
CA LEU A 113 22.61 0.51 -7.02
C LEU A 113 24.12 0.63 -7.31
N TYR A 114 24.65 -0.21 -8.17
CA TYR A 114 26.09 -0.22 -8.49
C TYR A 114 26.52 1.05 -9.22
N SER A 115 25.68 1.56 -10.14
CA SER A 115 25.93 2.83 -10.83
C SER A 115 25.92 4.00 -9.84
N THR A 116 24.97 4.02 -8.91
CA THR A 116 24.87 5.04 -7.87
C THR A 116 26.09 5.03 -6.96
N ILE A 117 26.54 3.85 -6.50
CA ILE A 117 27.72 3.71 -5.63
C ILE A 117 29.01 4.11 -6.37
N LYS A 118 29.15 3.75 -7.66
CA LYS A 118 30.34 4.09 -8.44
C LYS A 118 30.48 5.60 -8.71
N THR A 119 29.37 6.34 -8.72
CA THR A 119 29.40 7.79 -8.98
C THR A 119 29.94 8.59 -7.78
N GLU A 120 29.99 7.97 -6.60
CA GLU A 120 30.46 8.58 -5.34
C GLU A 120 31.94 8.28 -5.02
N LEU A 121 32.61 7.41 -5.78
CA LEU A 121 33.98 6.93 -5.53
C LEU A 121 34.98 7.48 -6.54
#